data_AF-A0A3D9SIY5-F1
#
_entry.id   AF-A0A3D9SIY5-F1
#
_cell.length_a   1.000
_cell.length_b   1.000
_cell.length_c   1.000
_cell.angle_alpha   90.00
_cell.angle_beta   90.00
_cell.angle_gamma   90.00
#
_symmetry.space_group_name_H-M   'P 1'
#
loop_
_entity.id
_entity.type
_entity.pdbx_description
1 polymer ?
#
loop_
_entity_poly.entity_id
_entity_poly.type
_entity_poly.pdbx_seq_one_letter_code
_entity_poly.pdbx_strand_id
1 'polypeptide(L)'
;MLAVRLRPSWYQAGRVVSPLIAFGASAAFVVGGLRGGGWAAAGFVILGVLGGAFFGGGAVLAAGALLSRRPLLEVDDEGVRRPAPWPRPRRRDRFLPWSDVAGLCLISRSVAARGSRVRDHLLFLSDPEIVDHARTAPRPHLVALVLADLPGARHAPWVLISEPDWDVPLKAIVAEVARHDVDVIDRRRA
;
A
#
# COMPACT_ATOMS: atom_id res chain seq x y z
N MET A 1 -5.11 3.59 -21.31
CA MET A 1 -4.71 2.63 -20.26
C MET A 1 -3.40 3.05 -19.62
N LEU A 2 -3.48 3.46 -18.35
CA LEU A 2 -2.37 3.88 -17.51
C LEU A 2 -2.23 2.90 -16.34
N ALA A 3 -1.02 2.37 -16.12
CA ALA A 3 -0.74 1.45 -15.03
C ALA A 3 0.36 2.03 -14.13
N VAL A 4 0.05 2.20 -12.85
CA VAL A 4 0.96 2.73 -11.83
C VAL A 4 1.64 1.56 -11.13
N ARG A 5 2.96 1.52 -11.14
CA ARG A 5 3.79 0.52 -10.47
C ARG A 5 4.80 1.19 -9.55
N LEU A 6 5.39 0.39 -8.66
CA LEU A 6 6.56 0.81 -7.90
C LEU A 6 7.83 0.60 -8.73
N ARG A 7 8.66 1.63 -8.79
CA ARG A 7 10.03 1.57 -9.30
C ARG A 7 10.88 0.74 -8.35
N PRO A 8 11.81 -0.08 -8.87
CA PRO A 8 12.85 -0.67 -8.05
C PRO A 8 13.62 0.44 -7.32
N SER A 9 13.69 0.37 -6.00
CA SER A 9 14.43 1.32 -5.18
C SER A 9 15.27 0.59 -4.14
N TRP A 10 16.35 1.22 -3.68
CA TRP A 10 17.19 0.68 -2.60
C TRP A 10 16.40 0.48 -1.31
N TYR A 11 15.37 1.29 -1.08
CA TYR A 11 14.45 1.12 0.03
C TYR A 11 13.70 -0.22 -0.06
N GLN A 12 13.13 -0.55 -1.23
CA GLN A 12 12.46 -1.83 -1.43
C GLN A 12 13.44 -3.01 -1.38
N ALA A 13 14.65 -2.87 -1.93
CA ALA A 13 15.70 -3.87 -1.81
C ALA A 13 16.06 -4.13 -0.34
N GLY A 14 16.22 -3.08 0.46
CA GLY A 14 16.45 -3.17 1.91
C GLY A 14 15.35 -3.93 2.64
N ARG A 15 14.08 -3.77 2.26
CA ARG A 15 12.96 -4.54 2.83
C ARG A 15 13.03 -6.05 2.57
N VAL A 16 13.75 -6.48 1.54
CA VAL A 16 14.01 -7.90 1.26
C VAL A 16 15.29 -8.37 1.97
N VAL A 17 16.34 -7.56 1.94
CA VAL A 17 17.64 -7.90 2.52
C VAL A 17 17.58 -8.01 4.06
N SER A 18 16.91 -7.08 4.74
CA SER A 18 16.81 -7.10 6.20
C SER A 18 16.22 -8.40 6.78
N PRO A 19 15.06 -8.90 6.31
CA PRO A 19 14.55 -10.19 6.80
C PRO A 19 15.44 -11.37 6.37
N LEU A 20 16.16 -11.30 5.23
CA LEU A 20 17.12 -12.35 4.87
C LEU A 20 18.30 -12.44 5.84
N ILE A 21 18.82 -11.30 6.30
CA ILE A 21 19.89 -11.26 7.32
C ILE A 21 19.38 -11.87 8.63
N ALA A 22 18.18 -11.48 9.06
CA ALA A 22 17.55 -12.01 10.28
C ALA A 22 17.24 -13.53 10.17
N PHE A 23 16.88 -13.99 8.97
CA PHE A 23 16.73 -15.42 8.67
C PHE A 23 18.06 -16.16 8.79
N GLY A 24 19.15 -15.60 8.24
CA GLY A 24 20.49 -16.16 8.38
C GLY A 24 20.95 -16.28 9.85
N ALA A 25 20.70 -15.24 10.65
CA ALA A 25 20.96 -15.28 12.09
C ALA A 25 20.12 -16.35 12.80
N SER A 26 18.86 -16.51 12.39
CA SER A 26 17.97 -17.56 12.91
C SER A 26 18.49 -18.97 12.61
N ALA A 27 19.02 -19.20 11.40
CA ALA A 27 19.68 -20.45 11.05
C ALA A 27 20.93 -20.72 11.92
N ALA A 28 21.71 -19.69 12.24
CA ALA A 28 22.85 -19.80 13.14
C ALA A 28 22.43 -20.24 14.56
N PHE A 29 21.31 -19.73 15.08
CA PHE A 29 20.76 -20.18 16.36
C PHE A 29 20.34 -21.66 16.34
N VAL A 30 19.70 -22.13 15.27
CA VAL A 30 19.37 -23.56 15.12
C VAL A 30 20.63 -24.40 15.12
N VAL A 31 21.60 -24.05 14.28
CA VAL A 31 22.86 -24.79 14.14
C VAL A 31 23.65 -24.80 15.46
N GLY A 32 23.71 -23.67 16.18
CA GLY A 32 24.34 -23.58 17.49
C GLY A 32 23.63 -24.41 18.56
N GLY A 33 22.30 -24.34 18.60
CA GLY A 33 21.49 -25.13 19.52
C GLY A 33 21.61 -26.64 19.28
N LEU A 34 21.63 -27.09 18.03
CA LEU A 34 21.82 -28.51 17.69
C LEU A 34 23.20 -29.06 18.07
N ARG A 35 24.22 -28.19 18.19
CA ARG A 35 25.57 -28.56 18.65
C ARG A 35 25.73 -28.48 20.17
N GLY A 36 24.78 -27.86 20.86
CA GLY A 36 24.77 -27.74 22.32
C GLY A 36 24.02 -28.87 23.02
N GLY A 37 24.10 -28.90 24.34
CA GLY A 37 23.32 -29.81 25.20
C GLY A 37 22.51 -29.04 26.25
N GLY A 38 21.42 -29.63 26.72
CA GLY A 38 20.58 -29.07 27.80
C GLY A 38 19.53 -28.05 27.36
N TRP A 39 18.87 -27.44 28.35
CA TRP A 39 17.69 -26.59 28.14
C TRP A 39 17.97 -25.30 27.36
N ALA A 40 19.16 -24.69 27.54
CA ALA A 40 19.55 -23.50 26.80
C ALA A 40 19.69 -23.79 25.29
N ALA A 41 20.24 -24.95 24.94
CA ALA A 41 20.38 -25.41 23.56
C ALA A 41 19.00 -25.61 22.89
N ALA A 42 18.05 -26.21 23.60
CA ALA A 42 16.67 -26.34 23.14
C ALA A 42 16.00 -24.97 22.91
N GLY A 43 16.23 -24.00 23.80
CA GLY A 43 15.75 -22.63 23.64
C GLY A 43 16.27 -21.95 22.37
N PHE A 44 17.56 -22.10 22.05
CA PHE A 44 18.14 -21.59 20.81
C PHE A 44 17.54 -22.21 19.55
N VAL A 45 17.29 -23.53 19.57
CA VAL A 45 16.62 -24.21 18.44
C VAL A 45 15.22 -23.66 18.23
N ILE A 46 14.41 -23.54 19.30
CA ILE A 46 13.03 -23.03 19.21
C ILE A 46 13.03 -21.59 18.67
N LEU A 47 13.88 -20.73 19.23
CA LEU A 47 13.97 -19.34 18.79
C LEU A 47 14.44 -19.23 17.34
N GLY A 48 15.41 -20.05 16.94
CA GLY A 48 15.90 -20.10 15.56
C GLY A 48 14.83 -20.61 14.57
N VAL A 49 14.02 -21.60 14.94
CA VAL A 49 12.92 -22.09 14.09
C VAL A 49 11.83 -21.03 13.94
N LEU A 50 11.41 -20.41 15.04
CA LEU A 50 10.39 -19.35 15.02
C LEU A 50 10.90 -18.14 14.21
N GLY A 51 12.12 -17.68 14.49
CA GLY A 51 12.76 -16.60 13.74
C GLY A 51 12.86 -16.95 12.25
N GLY A 52 13.28 -18.16 11.92
CA GLY A 52 13.35 -18.66 10.55
C GLY A 52 11.99 -18.59 9.84
N ALA A 53 10.92 -19.03 10.49
CA ALA A 53 9.57 -18.94 9.93
C ALA A 53 9.11 -17.49 9.71
N PHE A 54 9.26 -16.63 10.72
CA PHE A 54 8.84 -15.22 10.62
C PHE A 54 9.65 -14.43 9.59
N PHE A 55 10.97 -14.51 9.65
CA PHE A 55 11.84 -13.75 8.76
C PHE A 55 11.88 -14.34 7.34
N GLY A 56 11.85 -15.67 7.21
CA GLY A 56 11.74 -16.33 5.90
C GLY A 56 10.41 -16.00 5.22
N GLY A 57 9.30 -16.08 5.95
CA GLY A 57 7.99 -15.66 5.45
C GLY A 57 7.95 -14.19 5.03
N GLY A 58 8.50 -13.31 5.88
CA GLY A 58 8.64 -11.88 5.56
C GLY A 58 9.47 -11.61 4.31
N ALA A 59 10.60 -12.31 4.15
CA ALA A 59 11.45 -12.21 2.97
C ALA A 59 10.75 -12.69 1.69
N VAL A 60 10.02 -13.81 1.75
CA VAL A 60 9.22 -14.31 0.63
C VAL A 60 8.10 -13.34 0.25
N LEU A 61 7.40 -12.75 1.23
CA LEU A 61 6.39 -11.72 1.00
C LEU A 61 6.97 -10.46 0.34
N ALA A 62 8.08 -9.96 0.87
CA ALA A 62 8.75 -8.77 0.32
C ALA A 62 9.31 -9.02 -1.09
N ALA A 63 9.99 -10.16 -1.29
CA ALA A 63 10.55 -10.54 -2.59
C ALA A 63 9.44 -10.81 -3.60
N GLY A 64 8.38 -11.52 -3.21
CA GLY A 64 7.23 -11.79 -4.07
C GLY A 64 6.53 -10.51 -4.51
N ALA A 65 6.36 -9.53 -3.62
CA ALA A 65 5.84 -8.22 -4.00
C ALA A 65 6.73 -7.53 -5.04
N LEU A 66 8.05 -7.48 -4.81
CA LEU A 66 9.03 -6.85 -5.70
C LEU A 66 9.11 -7.53 -7.08
N LEU A 67 9.15 -8.86 -7.10
CA LEU A 67 9.28 -9.67 -8.32
C LEU A 67 7.98 -9.74 -9.11
N SER A 68 6.82 -9.69 -8.45
CA SER A 68 5.53 -9.76 -9.13
C SER A 68 5.27 -8.57 -10.06
N ARG A 69 5.92 -7.42 -9.79
CA ARG A 69 5.76 -6.14 -10.52
C ARG A 69 4.30 -5.78 -10.82
N ARG A 70 3.39 -6.22 -9.95
CA ARG A 70 1.95 -5.98 -10.12
C ARG A 70 1.68 -4.49 -10.00
N PRO A 71 0.83 -3.92 -10.88
CA PRO A 71 0.39 -2.55 -10.71
C PRO A 71 -0.32 -2.33 -9.38
N LEU A 72 -0.11 -1.14 -8.81
CA LEU A 72 -0.86 -0.65 -7.65
C LEU A 72 -2.22 -0.10 -8.06
N LEU A 73 -2.28 0.49 -9.25
CA LEU A 73 -3.45 1.10 -9.85
C LEU A 73 -3.39 0.89 -11.37
N GLU A 74 -4.50 0.49 -11.95
CA GLU A 74 -4.71 0.47 -13.39
C GLU A 74 -5.91 1.39 -13.68
N VAL A 75 -5.78 2.28 -14.65
CA VAL A 75 -6.81 3.19 -15.13
C VAL A 75 -6.99 2.87 -16.61
N ASP A 76 -8.15 2.36 -16.98
CA ASP A 76 -8.49 1.95 -18.34
C ASP A 76 -9.82 2.56 -18.79
N ASP A 77 -10.26 2.22 -19.99
CA ASP A 77 -11.49 2.80 -20.57
C ASP A 77 -12.76 2.33 -19.85
N GLU A 78 -12.70 1.24 -19.08
CA GLU A 78 -13.83 0.68 -18.33
C GLU A 78 -13.92 1.29 -16.92
N GLY A 79 -12.77 1.59 -16.29
CA GLY A 79 -12.75 2.13 -14.95
C GLY A 79 -11.37 2.15 -14.30
N VAL A 80 -11.41 2.04 -12.98
CA VAL A 80 -10.25 1.99 -12.11
C VAL A 80 -10.14 0.61 -11.50
N ARG A 81 -9.01 -0.06 -11.70
CA ARG A 81 -8.72 -1.35 -11.10
C ARG A 81 -7.59 -1.20 -10.09
N ARG A 82 -7.78 -1.80 -8.92
CA ARG A 82 -6.76 -1.95 -7.89
C ARG A 82 -6.40 -3.42 -7.75
N PRO A 83 -5.29 -3.87 -8.38
CA PRO A 83 -4.87 -5.26 -8.30
C PRO A 83 -4.62 -5.70 -6.85
N ALA A 84 -4.94 -6.96 -6.55
CA ALA A 84 -4.70 -7.55 -5.25
C ALA A 84 -3.18 -7.72 -5.02
N PRO A 85 -2.67 -7.30 -3.84
CA PRO A 85 -1.26 -7.45 -3.53
C PRO A 85 -0.87 -8.93 -3.49
N TRP A 86 0.33 -9.26 -3.98
CA TRP A 86 0.89 -10.60 -3.83
C TRP A 86 0.97 -10.96 -2.33
N PRO A 87 0.63 -12.20 -1.92
CA PRO A 87 0.37 -13.40 -2.72
C PRO A 87 -1.10 -13.63 -3.11
N ARG A 88 -1.99 -12.63 -2.94
CA ARG A 88 -3.41 -12.82 -3.23
C ARG A 88 -3.64 -13.06 -4.73
N PRO A 89 -4.62 -13.92 -5.11
CA PRO A 89 -4.92 -14.19 -6.51
C PRO A 89 -5.60 -12.99 -7.18
N ARG A 90 -5.45 -12.86 -8.51
CA ARG A 90 -6.04 -11.75 -9.29
C ARG A 90 -7.56 -11.69 -9.27
N ARG A 91 -8.25 -12.79 -8.98
CA ARG A 91 -9.71 -12.78 -8.74
C ARG A 91 -10.14 -11.91 -7.55
N ARG A 92 -9.19 -11.47 -6.70
CA ARG A 92 -9.42 -10.52 -5.61
C ARG A 92 -9.06 -9.08 -6.00
N ASP A 93 -8.73 -8.84 -7.27
CA ASP A 93 -8.57 -7.49 -7.81
C ASP A 93 -9.89 -6.75 -7.59
N ARG A 94 -9.80 -5.48 -7.18
CA ARG A 94 -10.97 -4.62 -7.02
C ARG A 94 -11.12 -3.79 -8.29
N PHE A 95 -12.35 -3.62 -8.75
CA PHE A 95 -12.69 -2.83 -9.93
C PHE A 95 -13.79 -1.84 -9.58
N LEU A 96 -13.65 -0.61 -10.05
CA LEU A 96 -14.62 0.48 -9.92
C LEU A 96 -14.88 1.02 -11.33
N PRO A 97 -16.03 0.69 -11.95
CA PRO A 97 -16.36 1.21 -13.27
C PRO A 97 -16.56 2.72 -13.23
N TRP A 98 -16.30 3.41 -14.34
CA TRP A 98 -16.48 4.86 -14.42
C TRP A 98 -17.90 5.33 -14.07
N SER A 99 -18.92 4.52 -14.35
CA SER A 99 -20.32 4.79 -13.96
C SER A 99 -20.52 4.96 -12.46
N ASP A 100 -19.64 4.37 -11.65
CA ASP A 100 -19.72 4.34 -10.20
C ASP A 100 -18.68 5.30 -9.59
N VAL A 101 -17.97 6.08 -10.40
CA VAL A 101 -17.04 7.12 -9.94
C VAL A 101 -17.77 8.46 -9.98
N ALA A 102 -18.15 8.96 -8.81
CA ALA A 102 -18.75 10.28 -8.67
C ALA A 102 -17.70 11.41 -8.67
N GLY A 103 -16.47 11.12 -8.22
CA GLY A 103 -15.39 12.11 -8.19
C GLY A 103 -14.05 11.56 -7.73
N LEU A 104 -13.00 12.33 -7.96
CA LEU A 104 -11.64 12.08 -7.51
C LEU A 104 -11.20 13.16 -6.54
N CYS A 105 -10.85 12.78 -5.31
CA CYS A 105 -10.37 13.72 -4.30
C CYS A 105 -8.88 13.52 -4.00
N LEU A 106 -8.13 14.62 -3.95
CA LEU A 106 -6.71 14.67 -3.59
C LEU A 106 -6.54 15.35 -2.24
N ILE A 107 -5.91 14.68 -1.28
CA ILE A 107 -5.71 15.18 0.08
C ILE A 107 -4.25 15.01 0.50
N SER A 108 -3.63 16.03 1.07
CA SER A 108 -2.28 15.92 1.65
C SER A 108 -2.36 15.78 3.17
N ARG A 109 -1.74 14.73 3.72
CA ARG A 109 -1.69 14.49 5.16
C ARG A 109 -0.25 14.37 5.65
N SER A 110 0.08 15.09 6.71
CA SER A 110 1.26 14.81 7.51
C SER A 110 1.00 13.58 8.38
N VAL A 111 1.83 12.55 8.24
CA VAL A 111 1.79 11.41 9.17
C VAL A 111 2.57 11.84 10.41
N ALA A 112 1.94 11.80 11.58
CA ALA A 112 2.54 12.18 12.87
C ALA A 112 3.65 11.21 13.37
N ALA A 113 4.28 10.47 12.46
CA ALA A 113 5.44 9.64 12.78
C ALA A 113 6.73 10.47 12.67
N ARG A 114 7.69 10.19 13.55
CA ARG A 114 9.01 10.83 13.69
C ARG A 114 9.66 11.01 12.30
N GLY A 115 9.66 12.24 11.76
CA GLY A 115 10.15 12.56 10.41
C GLY A 115 9.09 12.96 9.37
N SER A 116 7.99 13.60 9.81
CA SER A 116 6.88 14.18 9.03
C SER A 116 7.12 14.38 7.53
N ARG A 117 6.90 13.33 6.74
CA ARG A 117 6.67 13.48 5.29
C ARG A 117 5.18 13.64 5.06
N VAL A 118 4.81 14.77 4.48
CA VAL A 118 3.48 14.98 3.91
C VAL A 118 3.32 13.97 2.78
N ARG A 119 2.23 13.19 2.81
CA ARG A 119 1.88 12.25 1.74
C ARG A 119 0.58 12.66 1.11
N ASP A 120 0.55 12.61 -0.21
CA ASP A 120 -0.65 12.82 -1.01
C ASP A 120 -1.46 11.52 -1.03
N HIS A 121 -2.77 11.66 -0.87
CA HIS A 121 -3.75 10.60 -0.91
C HIS A 121 -4.69 10.87 -2.09
N LEU A 122 -4.93 9.83 -2.88
CA LEU A 122 -5.86 9.80 -4.00
C LEU A 122 -7.06 8.96 -3.57
N LEU A 123 -8.26 9.55 -3.61
CA LEU A 123 -9.50 8.87 -3.23
C LEU A 123 -10.47 8.89 -4.41
N PHE A 124 -10.88 7.70 -4.87
CA PHE A 124 -12.03 7.60 -5.77
C PHE A 124 -13.30 7.53 -4.92
N LEU A 125 -14.17 8.51 -5.12
CA LEU A 125 -15.44 8.66 -4.44
C LEU A 125 -16.55 8.13 -5.36
N SER A 126 -17.43 7.30 -4.81
CA SER A 126 -18.55 6.69 -5.56
C SER A 126 -19.90 7.33 -5.25
N ASP A 127 -19.95 8.23 -4.28
CA ASP A 127 -21.17 8.84 -3.77
C ASP A 127 -21.13 10.35 -4.04
N PRO A 128 -22.06 10.89 -4.85
CA PRO A 128 -22.13 12.32 -5.14
C PRO A 128 -22.26 13.21 -3.89
N GLU A 129 -22.98 12.76 -2.86
CA GLU A 129 -23.12 13.53 -1.61
C GLU A 129 -21.76 13.71 -0.91
N ILE A 130 -20.90 12.68 -1.00
CA ILE A 130 -19.55 12.69 -0.45
C ILE A 130 -18.60 13.55 -1.31
N VAL A 131 -18.84 13.64 -2.61
CA VAL A 131 -18.11 14.56 -3.50
C VAL A 131 -18.38 16.01 -3.09
N ASP A 132 -19.65 16.37 -2.88
CA ASP A 132 -20.04 17.70 -2.40
C ASP A 132 -19.48 18.00 -1.00
N HIS A 133 -19.53 17.00 -0.11
CA HIS A 133 -18.90 17.11 1.19
C HIS A 133 -17.37 17.31 1.05
N ALA A 134 -16.68 16.54 0.23
CA ALA A 134 -15.23 16.68 0.03
C ALA A 134 -14.84 18.04 -0.56
N ARG A 135 -15.72 18.66 -1.35
CA ARG A 135 -15.53 20.00 -1.92
C ARG A 135 -15.61 21.09 -0.84
N THR A 136 -16.53 20.95 0.11
CA THR A 136 -16.88 22.01 1.08
C THR A 136 -16.34 21.79 2.49
N ALA A 137 -15.96 20.56 2.82
CA ALA A 137 -15.61 20.17 4.17
C ALA A 137 -14.34 20.85 4.70
N PRO A 138 -14.31 21.18 6.01
CA PRO A 138 -13.11 21.64 6.67
C PRO A 138 -12.12 20.49 6.87
N ARG A 139 -10.83 20.81 6.99
CA ARG A 139 -9.71 19.87 6.98
C ARG A 139 -9.87 18.61 7.86
N PRO A 140 -10.39 18.66 9.09
CA PRO A 140 -10.58 17.46 9.92
C PRO A 140 -11.52 16.42 9.31
N HIS A 141 -12.57 16.87 8.61
CA HIS A 141 -13.55 16.00 7.96
C HIS A 141 -12.98 15.36 6.69
N LEU A 142 -12.12 16.08 5.97
CA LEU A 142 -11.36 15.50 4.84
C LEU A 142 -10.43 14.37 5.30
N VAL A 143 -9.82 14.51 6.49
CA VAL A 143 -9.01 13.43 7.07
C VAL A 143 -9.86 12.20 7.39
N ALA A 144 -11.10 12.37 7.85
CA ALA A 144 -12.01 11.27 8.15
C ALA A 144 -12.30 10.41 6.91
N LEU A 145 -12.35 10.99 5.71
CA LEU A 145 -12.53 10.25 4.44
C LEU A 145 -11.38 9.27 4.14
N VAL A 146 -10.22 9.46 4.76
CA VAL A 146 -9.01 8.64 4.58
C VAL A 146 -8.87 7.57 5.68
N LEU A 147 -9.67 7.64 6.75
CA LEU A 147 -9.58 6.70 7.88
C LEU A 147 -10.40 5.44 7.60
N ALA A 148 -9.70 4.32 7.42
CA ALA A 148 -10.31 3.02 7.15
C ALA A 148 -11.10 2.44 8.34
N ASP A 149 -10.84 2.92 9.56
CA ASP A 149 -11.38 2.35 10.80
C ASP A 149 -12.67 3.05 11.30
N LEU A 150 -13.24 3.96 10.51
CA LEU A 150 -14.51 4.61 10.86
C LEU A 150 -15.71 3.74 10.42
N PRO A 151 -16.74 3.57 11.27
CA PRO A 151 -17.95 2.86 10.88
C PRO A 151 -18.59 3.56 9.67
N GLY A 152 -18.84 2.80 8.60
CA GLY A 152 -19.40 3.33 7.36
C GLY A 152 -18.37 3.81 6.32
N ALA A 153 -17.07 3.52 6.49
CA ALA A 153 -16.02 3.87 5.53
C ALA A 153 -16.18 3.13 4.17
N ARG A 154 -17.12 3.59 3.34
CA ARG A 154 -17.40 3.04 1.99
C ARG A 154 -16.27 3.32 0.98
N HIS A 155 -15.38 4.27 1.27
CA HIS A 155 -14.34 4.74 0.33
C HIS A 155 -12.93 4.26 0.67
N ALA A 156 -12.71 3.68 1.85
CA ALA A 156 -11.42 3.09 2.26
C ALA A 156 -10.81 2.10 1.24
N PRO A 157 -11.59 1.31 0.47
CA PRO A 157 -11.05 0.44 -0.58
C PRO A 157 -10.29 1.17 -1.70
N TRP A 158 -10.65 2.42 -1.95
CA TRP A 158 -10.20 3.23 -3.10
C TRP A 158 -9.30 4.39 -2.72
N VAL A 159 -8.81 4.39 -1.47
CA VAL A 159 -7.73 5.27 -1.04
C VAL A 159 -6.40 4.68 -1.49
N LEU A 160 -5.62 5.47 -2.25
CA LEU A 160 -4.23 5.21 -2.58
C LEU A 160 -3.34 6.29 -1.98
N ILE A 161 -2.22 5.87 -1.41
CA ILE A 161 -1.21 6.78 -0.86
C ILE A 161 -0.12 6.92 -1.91
N SER A 162 0.13 8.14 -2.37
CA SER A 162 1.23 8.42 -3.29
C SER A 162 2.55 8.05 -2.62
N GLU A 163 3.30 7.16 -3.27
CA GLU A 163 4.66 6.83 -2.85
C GLU A 163 5.68 7.54 -3.77
N PRO A 164 6.85 7.96 -3.26
CA PRO A 164 7.90 8.55 -4.08
C PRO A 164 8.38 7.64 -5.21
N ASP A 165 8.24 6.33 -5.02
CA ASP A 165 8.71 5.31 -5.94
C ASP A 165 7.68 4.98 -7.04
N TRP A 166 6.56 5.72 -7.16
CA TRP A 166 5.63 5.50 -8.28
C TRP A 166 6.31 5.78 -9.62
N ASP A 167 6.09 4.90 -10.59
CA ASP A 167 6.64 5.06 -11.93
C ASP A 167 5.96 6.16 -12.75
N VAL A 168 4.69 6.41 -12.44
CA VAL A 168 3.85 7.46 -13.01
C VAL A 168 3.62 8.58 -11.98
N PRO A 169 3.84 9.86 -12.34
CA PRO A 169 3.60 10.97 -11.43
C PRO A 169 2.09 11.19 -11.21
N LEU A 170 1.72 11.66 -10.02
CA LEU A 170 0.32 11.89 -9.64
C LEU A 170 -0.45 12.76 -10.64
N LYS A 171 0.19 13.80 -11.20
CA LYS A 171 -0.41 14.66 -12.24
C LYS A 171 -0.87 13.90 -13.48
N ALA A 172 -0.16 12.84 -13.88
CA ALA A 172 -0.51 12.06 -15.07
C ALA A 172 -1.70 11.14 -14.78
N ILE A 173 -1.80 10.61 -13.56
CA ILE A 173 -2.97 9.84 -13.12
C ILE A 173 -4.21 10.74 -13.12
N VAL A 174 -4.11 11.93 -12.53
CA VAL A 174 -5.21 12.91 -12.51
C VAL A 174 -5.62 13.32 -13.92
N ALA A 175 -4.65 13.59 -14.79
CA ALA A 175 -4.92 13.93 -16.18
C ALA A 175 -5.64 12.80 -16.93
N GLU A 176 -5.26 11.53 -16.72
CA GLU A 176 -5.95 10.40 -17.34
C GLU A 176 -7.38 10.24 -16.78
N VAL A 177 -7.56 10.32 -15.46
CA VAL A 177 -8.90 10.24 -14.84
C VAL A 177 -9.83 11.35 -15.34
N ALA A 178 -9.32 12.57 -15.49
CA ALA A 178 -10.11 13.71 -16.00
C ALA A 178 -10.60 13.53 -17.45
N ARG A 179 -10.02 12.61 -18.23
CA ARG A 179 -10.51 12.29 -19.59
C ARG A 179 -11.84 11.53 -19.59
N HIS A 180 -12.23 10.98 -18.46
CA HIS A 180 -13.46 10.20 -18.29
C HIS A 180 -14.59 11.00 -17.61
N ASP A 181 -14.56 12.33 -17.72
CA ASP A 181 -15.58 13.25 -17.18
C ASP A 181 -15.79 13.15 -15.65
N VAL A 182 -14.74 12.74 -14.93
CA VAL A 182 -14.74 12.65 -13.47
C VAL A 182 -14.36 14.00 -12.86
N ASP A 183 -15.16 14.48 -11.91
CA ASP A 183 -14.88 15.71 -11.16
C ASP A 183 -13.63 15.54 -10.28
N VAL A 184 -12.66 16.46 -10.42
CA VAL A 184 -11.39 16.41 -9.70
C VAL A 184 -11.35 17.49 -8.63
N ILE A 185 -11.32 17.08 -7.37
CA ILE A 185 -11.27 17.94 -6.19
C ILE A 185 -9.86 17.91 -5.58
N ASP A 186 -9.10 19.00 -5.73
CA ASP A 186 -7.77 19.14 -5.12
C ASP A 186 -7.82 19.91 -3.79
N ARG A 187 -7.62 19.20 -2.66
CA ARG A 187 -7.61 19.75 -1.30
C ARG A 187 -6.24 19.65 -0.63
N ARG A 188 -5.17 19.48 -1.40
CA ARG A 188 -3.80 19.34 -0.87
C ARG A 188 -3.24 20.59 -0.21
N ARG A 189 -3.70 21.78 -0.63
CA ARG A 189 -3.23 23.10 -0.17
C ARG A 189 -4.24 23.88 0.67
N ALA A 190 -5.42 23.30 0.91
CA ALA A 190 -6.53 23.95 1.61
C ALA A 190 -6.42 23.86 3.14
#